data_AF-A0A8T5R9L7-F1
#
_entry.id   AF-A0A8T5R9L7-F1
#
_cell.length_a   1.000
_cell.length_b   1.000
_cell.length_c   1.000
_cell.angle_alpha   90.00
_cell.angle_beta   90.00
_cell.angle_gamma   90.00
#
_symmetry.space_group_name_H-M   'P 1'
#
loop_
_entity.id
_entity.type
_entity.pdbx_description
1 polymer ?
#
loop_
_entity_poly.entity_id
_entity_poly.type
_entity_poly.pdbx_seq_one_letter_code
_entity_poly.pdbx_strand_id
1 'polypeptide(L)'
;MQVQTARLSSKGQITLPIEILRALNAGKGTEFLVVQEDDRIVLVKADSVGRKIVDELAEFSALGEGAFRDLWDNDADAIWDEA
;
A
#
# COMPACT_ATOMS: atom_id res chain seq x y z
N MET A 1 4.82 0.09 12.22
CA MET A 1 4.62 0.54 10.83
C MET A 1 5.55 -0.28 9.95
N GLN A 2 5.04 -0.96 8.93
CA GLN A 2 5.86 -1.72 7.96
C GLN A 2 5.76 -1.02 6.62
N VAL A 3 6.89 -0.80 5.96
CA VAL A 3 6.99 -0.10 4.68
C VAL A 3 7.86 -0.95 3.77
N GLN A 4 7.34 -1.32 2.61
CA GLN A 4 8.02 -2.13 1.62
C GLN A 4 7.59 -1.65 0.23
N THR A 5 8.52 -1.66 -0.73
CA THR A 5 8.21 -1.40 -2.13
C THR A 5 7.58 -2.64 -2.76
N ALA A 6 6.71 -2.43 -3.74
CA ALA A 6 6.10 -3.52 -4.52
C ALA A 6 6.00 -3.08 -5.99
N ARG A 7 6.34 -3.98 -6.90
CA ARG A 7 6.36 -3.68 -8.33
C ARG A 7 4.98 -3.88 -8.96
N LEU A 8 4.59 -2.94 -9.82
CA LEU A 8 3.40 -3.06 -10.66
C LEU A 8 3.68 -4.08 -11.76
N SER A 9 2.85 -5.12 -11.83
CA SER A 9 2.91 -6.09 -12.93
C SER A 9 2.38 -5.50 -14.24
N SER A 10 2.68 -6.17 -15.35
CA SER A 10 2.16 -5.81 -16.69
C SER A 10 0.63 -5.84 -16.81
N LYS A 11 -0.05 -6.48 -15.85
CA LYS A 11 -1.53 -6.54 -15.78
C LYS A 11 -2.12 -5.45 -14.89
N GLY A 12 -1.32 -4.50 -14.42
CA GLY A 12 -1.78 -3.45 -13.51
C GLY A 12 -2.05 -3.95 -12.08
N GLN A 13 -1.43 -5.05 -11.67
CA GLN A 13 -1.59 -5.63 -10.32
C GLN A 13 -0.36 -5.34 -9.47
N ILE A 14 -0.57 -4.92 -8.22
CA ILE A 14 0.47 -4.84 -7.19
C ILE A 14 0.27 -6.02 -6.23
N THR A 15 1.34 -6.75 -5.93
CA THR A 15 1.30 -7.83 -4.95
C THR A 15 1.65 -7.26 -3.58
N LEU A 16 0.79 -7.48 -2.59
CA LEU A 16 1.10 -7.11 -1.21
C LEU A 16 2.15 -8.06 -0.62
N PRO A 17 3.25 -7.55 -0.03
CA PRO A 17 4.24 -8.36 0.67
C PRO A 17 3.60 -9.25 1.74
N ILE A 18 4.17 -10.44 1.93
CA ILE A 18 3.57 -11.49 2.78
C ILE A 18 3.44 -11.05 4.24
N GLU A 19 4.36 -10.22 4.73
CA GLU A 19 4.33 -9.66 6.08
C GLU A 19 3.14 -8.72 6.27
N ILE A 20 2.83 -7.90 5.25
CA ILE A 20 1.68 -6.98 5.26
C ILE A 20 0.37 -7.75 5.19
N LEU A 21 0.27 -8.78 4.33
CA LEU A 21 -0.89 -9.66 4.27
C LEU A 21 -1.19 -10.34 5.61
N ARG A 22 -0.14 -10.84 6.29
CA ARG A 22 -0.26 -11.45 7.61
C ARG A 22 -0.72 -10.44 8.66
N ALA A 23 -0.14 -9.24 8.66
CA ALA A 23 -0.52 -8.17 9.60
C ALA A 23 -1.98 -7.73 9.41
N LEU A 24 -2.47 -7.70 8.17
CA LEU A 24 -3.86 -7.37 7.84
C LEU A 24 -4.84 -8.53 8.05
N ASN A 25 -4.35 -9.73 8.40
CA ASN A 25 -5.12 -10.97 8.42
C ASN A 25 -5.95 -11.13 7.12
N ALA A 26 -5.33 -10.82 5.99
CA ALA A 26 -5.97 -10.80 4.68
C ALA A 26 -5.59 -12.08 3.90
N GLY A 27 -6.62 -12.75 3.38
CA GLY A 27 -6.48 -13.93 2.54
C GLY A 27 -7.19 -13.77 1.19
N LYS A 28 -7.26 -14.86 0.43
CA LYS A 28 -8.00 -14.89 -0.84
C LYS A 28 -9.45 -14.45 -0.63
N GLY A 29 -9.93 -13.53 -1.48
CA GLY A 29 -11.29 -13.00 -1.41
C GLY A 29 -11.48 -11.86 -0.41
N THR A 30 -10.42 -11.41 0.26
CA THR A 30 -10.49 -10.16 1.05
C THR A 30 -10.74 -8.99 0.12
N GLU A 31 -11.79 -8.24 0.38
CA GLU A 31 -12.12 -7.02 -0.36
C GLU A 31 -11.48 -5.81 0.31
N PHE A 32 -10.94 -4.92 -0.52
CA PHE A 32 -10.36 -3.64 -0.08
C PHE A 32 -11.07 -2.51 -0.80
N LEU A 33 -11.38 -1.44 -0.07
CA LEU A 33 -11.58 -0.14 -0.66
C LEU A 33 -10.24 0.39 -1.15
N VAL A 34 -10.23 0.84 -2.39
CA VAL A 34 -9.09 1.50 -3.03
C VAL A 34 -9.47 2.98 -3.15
N VAL A 35 -8.82 3.82 -2.35
CA VAL A 35 -9.03 5.26 -2.36
C VAL A 35 -7.82 5.91 -3.02
N GLN A 36 -8.04 6.73 -4.03
CA GLN A 36 -7.00 7.52 -4.67
C GLN A 36 -7.17 8.98 -4.27
N GLU A 37 -6.07 9.58 -3.84
CA GLU A 37 -5.96 11.00 -3.48
C GLU A 37 -4.62 11.49 -4.03
N ASP A 38 -4.66 12.49 -4.92
CA ASP A 38 -3.50 12.99 -5.66
C ASP A 38 -2.64 11.87 -6.30
N ASP A 39 -1.39 11.73 -5.88
CA ASP A 39 -0.44 10.71 -6.37
C ASP A 39 -0.40 9.45 -5.50
N ARG A 40 -1.34 9.30 -4.56
CA ARG A 40 -1.36 8.21 -3.57
C ARG A 40 -2.57 7.31 -3.70
N ILE A 41 -2.36 6.06 -3.29
CA ILE A 41 -3.41 5.07 -3.14
C ILE A 41 -3.40 4.57 -1.70
N VAL A 42 -4.57 4.54 -1.07
CA VAL A 42 -4.78 3.97 0.24
C VAL A 42 -5.70 2.75 0.13
N LEU A 43 -5.29 1.65 0.76
CA LEU A 43 -6.03 0.38 0.78
C LEU A 43 -6.58 0.13 2.17
N VAL A 44 -7.89 -0.08 2.28
CA VAL A 44 -8.56 -0.39 3.55
C VAL A 44 -9.49 -1.58 3.37
N LYS A 45 -9.45 -2.56 4.28
CA LYS A 45 -10.35 -3.73 4.20
C LYS A 45 -11.80 -3.26 4.25
N ALA A 46 -12.64 -3.71 3.32
CA ALA A 46 -14.03 -3.25 3.18
C ALA A 46 -14.90 -3.59 4.40
N ASP A 47 -14.62 -4.71 5.06
CA ASP A 47 -15.28 -5.17 6.28
C ASP A 47 -15.00 -4.29 7.51
N SER A 48 -13.97 -3.45 7.43
CA SER A 48 -13.49 -2.62 8.54
C SER A 48 -14.13 -1.23 8.53
N VAL A 49 -14.87 -0.88 7.49
CA VAL A 49 -15.21 0.51 7.16
C VAL A 49 -16.49 0.95 7.89
N GLY A 50 -16.31 1.81 8.89
CA GLY A 50 -17.34 2.73 9.38
C GLY A 50 -17.08 4.15 8.85
N ARG A 51 -18.09 5.03 8.88
CA ARG A 51 -17.99 6.42 8.36
C ARG A 51 -16.78 7.23 8.85
N LYS A 52 -16.33 7.01 10.09
CA LYS A 52 -15.19 7.72 10.70
C LYS A 52 -13.84 7.43 10.03
N ILE A 53 -13.69 6.27 9.41
CA ILE A 53 -12.39 5.84 8.85
C ILE A 53 -12.04 6.63 7.59
N VAL A 54 -13.03 7.05 6.79
CA VAL A 54 -12.76 7.87 5.60
C VAL A 54 -12.13 9.21 5.96
N ASP A 55 -12.60 9.84 7.04
CA ASP A 55 -12.07 11.12 7.51
C ASP A 55 -10.66 10.96 8.11
N GLU A 56 -10.41 9.89 8.87
CA GLU A 56 -9.09 9.58 9.45
C GLU A 56 -8.03 9.23 8.38
N LEU A 57 -8.43 8.65 7.23
CA LEU A 57 -7.52 8.33 6.13
C LEU A 57 -7.00 9.58 5.43
N ALA A 58 -7.84 10.60 5.24
CA ALA A 58 -7.43 11.88 4.67
C ALA A 58 -6.38 12.58 5.55
N GLU A 59 -6.52 12.50 6.87
CA GLU A 59 -5.52 13.03 7.81
C GLU A 59 -4.21 12.24 7.79
N PHE A 60 -4.29 10.90 7.64
CA PHE A 60 -3.11 10.04 7.57
C PHE A 60 -2.28 10.27 6.30
N SER A 61 -2.92 10.53 5.16
CA SER A 61 -2.26 10.90 3.90
C SER A 61 -1.38 12.14 4.04
N ALA A 62 -1.81 13.14 4.82
CA ALA A 62 -1.08 14.39 5.03
C ALA A 62 0.19 14.22 5.89
N LEU A 63 0.20 13.28 6.84
CA LEU A 63 1.35 13.03 7.71
C LEU A 63 2.45 12.19 7.04
N GLY A 64 2.11 11.41 6.00
CA GLY A 64 3.04 10.52 5.31
C GLY A 64 4.07 11.24 4.42
N GLU A 65 3.75 12.42 3.87
CA GLU A 65 4.56 13.10 2.84
C GLU A 65 6.02 13.33 3.22
N GLY A 66 6.29 13.62 4.49
CA GLY A 66 7.64 13.87 4.98
C GLY A 66 8.49 12.62 5.21
N ALA A 67 7.86 11.45 5.39
CA ALA A 67 8.54 10.24 5.84
C ALA A 67 8.90 9.25 4.72
N PHE A 68 8.22 9.31 3.57
CA PHE A 68 8.34 8.29 2.51
C PHE A 68 9.26 8.66 1.35
N ARG A 69 9.74 9.90 1.30
CA ARG A 69 10.56 10.41 0.18
C ARG A 69 11.91 9.68 0.05
N ASP A 70 12.51 9.28 1.17
CA ASP A 70 13.82 8.64 1.23
C ASP A 70 13.76 7.11 1.09
N LEU A 71 12.57 6.50 1.19
CA LEU A 71 12.36 5.04 1.10
C LEU A 71 12.04 4.55 -0.32
N TRP A 72 11.69 5.48 -1.22
CA TRP A 72 11.33 5.18 -2.61
C TRP A 72 12.57 4.88 -3.49
N ASP A 73 13.75 5.39 -3.11
CA ASP A 73 15.02 5.04 -3.74
C ASP A 73 15.70 3.93 -2.91
N ASN A 74 15.65 2.69 -3.39
CA ASN A 74 16.47 1.61 -2.85
C ASN A 74 17.09 0.76 -3.97
N ASP A 75 18.43 0.73 -3.98
CA ASP A 75 19.30 0.02 -4.92
C ASP A 75 19.11 -1.52 -4.95
N ALA A 76 18.33 -2.09 -4.02
CA ALA A 76 18.06 -3.54 -3.98
C ALA A 76 17.23 -4.08 -5.16
N ASP A 77 16.63 -3.20 -5.95
CA ASP A 77 15.75 -3.55 -7.08
C ASP A 77 16.50 -3.85 -8.40
N ALA A 78 17.84 -3.70 -8.43
CA ALA A 78 18.68 -4.00 -9.60
C ALA A 78 18.94 -5.50 -9.83
N ILE A 79 18.57 -6.37 -8.88
CA ILE A 79 18.90 -7.81 -8.94
C ILE A 79 18.02 -8.58 -9.94
N TRP A 80 16.90 -8.00 -10.38
CA TRP A 80 15.94 -8.68 -11.26
C TRP A 80 15.89 -8.16 -12.70
N ASP A 81 16.83 -7.32 -13.11
CA ASP A 81 16.92 -6.79 -14.50
C ASP A 81 17.70 -7.72 -15.47
N GLU A 82 18.22 -8.86 -15.00
CA GLU A 82 18.82 -9.89 -15.86
C GLU A 82 18.00 -11.19 -15.88
N ALA A 83 16.96 -11.25 -16.72
CA ALA A 83 16.40 -12.49 -17.29
C ALA A 83 15.59 -12.24 -18.57
#